data_AF-A0A2D8EIU0-F1
#
_entry.id   AF-A0A2D8EIU0-F1
#
_cell.length_a   1.000
_cell.length_b   1.000
_cell.length_c   1.000
_cell.angle_alpha   90.00
_cell.angle_beta   90.00
_cell.angle_gamma   90.00
#
_symmetry.space_group_name_H-M   'P 1'
#
loop_
_entity.id
_entity.type
_entity.pdbx_description
1 polymer ?
#
loop_
_entity_poly.entity_id
_entity_poly.type
_entity_poly.pdbx_seq_one_letter_code
_entity_poly.pdbx_strand_id
1 'polypeptide(L)'
;MKLDVIRTQFGADATNGMLFIDGVFECYTLEDEYRDVKVMHETCIPEGEYEIKLRTEGGFHSRYLKRYGADFHKGMLWLQDVPQFTWILIHTLNDSTQTSGCLGVGSAQQDLDLDAKGLITQSRDAYMRLYPKVRDAILAGDKVTIKYSKINLNENKISNKSPQNMVGAMDIYEKISEINGNLKTLEAKLEGKNII
;
A
#
# COMPACT_ATOMS: atom_id res chain seq x y z
N MET A 1 12.86 3.81 4.40
CA MET A 1 11.95 2.82 3.78
C MET A 1 10.53 3.07 4.28
N LYS A 2 9.53 3.07 3.39
CA LYS A 2 8.13 3.29 3.74
C LYS A 2 7.30 2.04 3.46
N LEU A 3 6.55 1.60 4.46
CA LEU A 3 5.55 0.54 4.32
C LEU A 3 4.16 1.18 4.28
N ASP A 4 3.28 0.67 3.44
CA ASP A 4 1.88 1.10 3.37
C ASP A 4 0.97 -0.13 3.48
N VAL A 5 0.12 -0.16 4.51
CA VAL A 5 -0.98 -1.10 4.65
C VAL A 5 -2.25 -0.42 4.15
N ILE A 6 -2.80 -0.96 3.07
CA ILE A 6 -4.07 -0.51 2.48
C ILE A 6 -5.13 -1.56 2.80
N ARG A 7 -6.09 -1.20 3.66
CA ARG A 7 -7.22 -2.06 4.02
C ARG A 7 -8.24 -2.08 2.89
N THR A 8 -8.57 -3.27 2.43
CA THR A 8 -9.39 -3.48 1.23
C THR A 8 -10.76 -4.03 1.54
N GLN A 9 -10.94 -4.74 2.66
CA GLN A 9 -12.22 -5.32 3.06
C GLN A 9 -12.34 -5.39 4.59
N PHE A 10 -13.52 -5.05 5.09
CA PHE A 10 -13.85 -4.95 6.51
C PHE A 10 -14.95 -5.97 6.83
N GLY A 11 -14.59 -7.04 7.53
CA GLY A 11 -15.50 -8.08 7.97
C GLY A 11 -15.92 -7.90 9.43
N ALA A 12 -16.74 -8.83 9.92
CA ALA A 12 -17.22 -8.81 11.30
C ALA A 12 -16.11 -9.14 12.33
N ASP A 13 -15.22 -10.10 12.00
CA ASP A 13 -14.18 -10.60 12.92
C ASP A 13 -12.75 -10.41 12.37
N ALA A 14 -12.60 -9.71 11.24
CA ALA A 14 -11.31 -9.52 10.59
C ALA A 14 -11.29 -8.30 9.65
N THR A 15 -10.09 -7.82 9.36
CA THR A 15 -9.84 -6.81 8.33
C THR A 15 -8.78 -7.32 7.35
N ASN A 16 -9.14 -7.37 6.07
CA ASN A 16 -8.24 -7.72 4.98
C ASN A 16 -7.54 -6.47 4.44
N GLY A 17 -6.28 -6.62 4.04
CA GLY A 17 -5.50 -5.56 3.42
C GLY A 17 -4.33 -6.05 2.59
N MET A 18 -3.57 -5.09 2.08
CA MET A 18 -2.39 -5.30 1.26
C MET A 18 -1.24 -4.45 1.79
N LEU A 19 -0.06 -5.04 1.88
CA LEU A 19 1.18 -4.37 2.27
C LEU A 19 2.03 -4.05 1.05
N PHE A 20 2.51 -2.81 1.01
CA PHE A 20 3.45 -2.32 0.00
C PHE A 20 4.73 -1.84 0.68
N ILE A 21 5.87 -2.02 0.01
CA ILE A 21 7.15 -1.40 0.38
C ILE A 21 7.52 -0.42 -0.72
N ASP A 22 7.67 0.85 -0.37
CA ASP A 22 8.02 1.94 -1.28
C ASP A 22 7.14 1.94 -2.56
N GLY A 23 5.84 1.66 -2.38
CA GLY A 23 4.84 1.63 -3.46
C GLY A 23 4.75 0.31 -4.24
N VAL A 24 5.58 -0.68 -3.95
CA VAL A 24 5.57 -1.99 -4.62
C VAL A 24 4.85 -3.02 -3.73
N PHE A 25 3.93 -3.79 -4.32
CA PHE A 25 3.18 -4.82 -3.60
C PHE A 25 4.14 -5.88 -3.00
N GLU A 26 3.97 -6.18 -1.72
CA GLU A 26 4.79 -7.16 -1.02
C GLU A 26 3.99 -8.43 -0.67
N CYS A 27 2.85 -8.26 0.00
CA CYS A 27 2.01 -9.37 0.46
C CYS A 27 0.60 -8.90 0.86
N TYR A 28 -0.30 -9.85 1.09
CA TYR A 28 -1.58 -9.60 1.75
C TYR A 28 -1.39 -9.49 3.26
N THR A 29 -2.35 -8.86 3.93
CA THR A 29 -2.37 -8.69 5.38
C THR A 29 -3.73 -9.01 5.99
N LEU A 30 -3.72 -9.55 7.20
CA LEU A 30 -4.91 -9.83 8.00
C LEU A 30 -4.75 -9.21 9.39
N GLU A 31 -5.75 -8.48 9.84
CA GLU A 31 -5.87 -7.91 11.18
C GLU A 31 -7.19 -8.35 11.83
N ASP A 32 -7.37 -8.08 13.11
CA ASP A 32 -8.69 -8.10 13.75
C ASP A 32 -9.66 -7.15 13.03
N GLU A 33 -10.94 -7.20 13.36
CA GLU A 33 -11.94 -6.28 12.83
C GLU A 33 -11.70 -4.82 13.22
N TYR A 34 -12.29 -3.93 12.43
CA TYR A 34 -12.30 -2.50 12.74
C TYR A 34 -13.32 -2.19 13.84
N ARG A 35 -12.89 -1.46 14.86
CA ARG A 35 -13.76 -0.90 15.91
C ARG A 35 -13.35 0.53 16.23
N ASP A 36 -14.34 1.39 16.49
CA ASP A 36 -14.09 2.78 16.92
C ASP A 36 -13.50 2.84 18.34
N VAL A 37 -13.91 1.91 19.20
CA VAL A 37 -13.41 1.76 20.57
C VAL A 37 -12.64 0.46 20.66
N LYS A 38 -11.41 0.55 21.17
CA LYS A 38 -10.54 -0.61 21.31
C LYS A 38 -11.15 -1.65 22.25
N VAL A 39 -11.24 -2.88 21.75
CA VAL A 39 -11.44 -4.09 22.55
C VAL A 39 -10.18 -4.95 22.45
N MET A 40 -9.81 -5.59 23.56
CA MET A 40 -8.62 -6.45 23.59
C MET A 40 -8.89 -7.69 22.74
N HIS A 41 -7.96 -8.05 21.85
CA HIS A 41 -8.03 -9.20 20.93
C HIS A 41 -9.05 -9.10 19.79
N GLU A 42 -9.65 -7.93 19.58
CA GLU A 42 -10.84 -7.77 18.73
C GLU A 42 -10.78 -6.41 18.00
N THR A 43 -9.57 -5.84 17.82
CA THR A 43 -9.45 -4.51 17.21
C THR A 43 -8.16 -4.36 16.44
N CYS A 44 -8.31 -4.01 15.16
CA CYS A 44 -7.20 -3.69 14.27
C CYS A 44 -6.41 -2.46 14.74
N ILE A 45 -5.23 -2.27 14.16
CA ILE A 45 -4.35 -1.14 14.48
C ILE A 45 -5.04 0.18 14.06
N PRO A 46 -4.99 1.28 14.83
CA PRO A 46 -5.60 2.53 14.39
C PRO A 46 -4.93 3.06 13.11
N GLU A 47 -5.69 3.74 12.24
CA GLU A 47 -5.11 4.44 11.09
C GLU A 47 -4.09 5.49 11.57
N GLY A 48 -3.00 5.64 10.82
CA GLY A 48 -1.87 6.47 11.25
C GLY A 48 -0.57 6.00 10.63
N GLU A 49 0.53 6.67 10.99
CA GLU A 49 1.89 6.29 10.59
C GLU A 49 2.72 6.02 11.84
N TYR A 50 3.37 4.86 11.86
CA TYR A 50 4.14 4.36 13.00
C TYR A 50 5.56 4.03 12.58
N GLU A 51 6.53 4.27 13.46
CA GLU A 51 7.90 3.79 13.25
C GLU A 51 7.98 2.28 13.52
N ILE A 52 8.81 1.56 12.77
CA ILE A 52 9.11 0.14 13.03
C ILE A 52 10.51 0.04 13.62
N LYS A 53 10.63 -0.65 14.76
CA LYS A 53 11.92 -1.03 15.37
C LYS A 53 12.03 -2.53 15.54
N LEU A 54 13.26 -3.01 15.79
CA LEU A 54 13.50 -4.39 16.16
C LEU A 54 13.32 -4.57 17.68
N ARG A 55 12.47 -5.52 18.07
CA ARG A 55 12.29 -5.92 19.47
C ARG A 55 12.95 -7.28 19.74
N THR A 56 13.86 -7.32 20.69
CA THR A 56 14.67 -8.51 21.04
C THR A 56 14.20 -9.23 22.30
N GLU A 57 12.96 -9.02 22.71
CA GLU A 57 12.41 -9.55 23.95
C GLU A 57 11.06 -10.27 23.73
N GLY A 58 10.60 -11.03 24.73
CA GLY A 58 9.29 -11.67 24.74
C GLY A 58 9.17 -12.95 23.91
N GLY A 59 8.05 -13.66 24.06
CA GLY A 59 7.87 -15.01 23.52
C GLY A 59 7.96 -15.12 21.99
N PHE A 60 7.49 -14.10 21.25
CA PHE A 60 7.64 -14.07 19.79
C PHE A 60 9.10 -14.03 19.36
N HIS A 61 9.91 -13.18 20.00
CA HIS A 61 11.34 -13.10 19.72
C HIS A 61 12.02 -14.45 19.93
N SER A 62 11.80 -15.10 21.09
CA SER A 62 12.41 -16.40 21.40
C SER A 62 11.96 -17.50 20.44
N ARG A 63 10.68 -17.53 20.06
CA ARG A 63 10.15 -18.52 19.10
C ARG A 63 10.74 -18.33 17.71
N TYR A 64 10.86 -17.09 17.25
CA TYR A 64 11.39 -16.78 15.91
C TYR A 64 12.90 -16.99 15.86
N LEU A 65 13.63 -16.66 16.92
CA LEU A 65 15.05 -16.98 17.05
C LEU A 65 15.29 -18.49 16.95
N LYS A 66 14.49 -19.29 17.68
CA LYS A 66 14.58 -20.76 17.61
C LYS A 66 14.21 -21.30 16.22
N ARG A 67 13.24 -20.68 15.55
CA ARG A 67 12.72 -21.15 14.25
C ARG A 67 13.66 -20.83 13.09
N TYR A 68 14.20 -19.62 13.06
CA TYR A 68 14.94 -19.09 11.90
C TYR A 68 16.45 -18.94 12.14
N GLY A 69 16.90 -19.08 13.39
CA GLY A 69 18.30 -18.92 13.76
C GLY A 69 18.73 -17.46 13.89
N ALA A 70 19.87 -17.24 14.56
CA ALA A 70 20.40 -15.91 14.87
C ALA A 70 20.91 -15.18 13.62
N ASP A 71 21.29 -15.90 12.56
CA ASP A 71 21.74 -15.29 11.30
C ASP A 71 20.59 -14.56 10.60
N PHE A 72 19.40 -15.17 10.61
CA PHE A 72 18.21 -14.59 10.02
C PHE A 72 17.54 -13.61 10.98
N HIS A 73 17.23 -14.03 12.21
CA HIS A 73 16.37 -13.27 13.14
C HIS A 73 17.17 -12.33 14.03
N LYS A 74 16.92 -11.03 13.91
CA LYS A 74 17.59 -9.97 14.70
C LYS A 74 16.63 -9.23 15.64
N GLY A 75 15.38 -9.66 15.73
CA GLY A 75 14.32 -9.00 16.49
C GLY A 75 12.99 -9.06 15.75
N MET A 76 11.87 -8.98 16.47
CA MET A 76 10.55 -8.85 15.84
C MET A 76 10.39 -7.44 15.28
N LEU A 77 9.73 -7.31 14.12
CA LEU A 77 9.28 -6.01 13.61
C LEU A 77 8.18 -5.49 14.53
N TRP A 78 8.43 -4.38 15.22
CA TRP A 78 7.58 -3.84 16.27
C TRP A 78 7.21 -2.39 15.98
N LEU A 79 5.90 -2.13 15.86
CA LEU A 79 5.34 -0.80 15.66
C LEU A 79 5.41 0.01 16.96
N GLN A 80 5.97 1.21 16.87
CA GLN A 80 6.13 2.13 17.99
C GLN A 80 4.89 3.00 18.19
N ASP A 81 4.63 3.35 19.45
CA ASP A 81 3.67 4.39 19.85
C ASP A 81 2.25 4.21 19.31
N VAL A 82 1.81 2.94 19.13
CA VAL A 82 0.45 2.62 18.68
C VAL A 82 -0.55 2.94 19.81
N PRO A 83 -1.51 3.88 19.63
CA PRO A 83 -2.39 4.33 20.70
C PRO A 83 -3.20 3.19 21.30
N GLN A 84 -3.16 3.03 22.63
CA GLN A 84 -3.90 1.99 23.37
C GLN A 84 -3.45 0.54 23.11
N PHE A 85 -2.37 0.32 22.34
CA PHE A 85 -1.80 -1.01 22.12
C PHE A 85 -0.39 -1.11 22.69
N THR A 86 0.02 -2.34 23.00
CA THR A 86 1.39 -2.64 23.43
C THR A 86 1.93 -3.77 22.58
N TRP A 87 3.19 -3.62 22.15
CA TRP A 87 3.95 -4.68 21.46
C TRP A 87 3.26 -5.22 20.20
N ILE A 88 2.83 -4.32 19.33
CA ILE A 88 2.22 -4.67 18.03
C ILE A 88 3.30 -5.14 17.07
N LEU A 89 3.22 -6.40 16.65
CA LEU A 89 4.21 -7.05 15.81
C LEU A 89 3.68 -7.32 14.40
N ILE A 90 4.59 -7.40 13.44
CA ILE A 90 4.32 -8.03 12.14
C ILE A 90 4.80 -9.48 12.22
N HIS A 91 3.89 -10.45 12.02
CA HIS A 91 4.22 -11.86 12.18
C HIS A 91 3.39 -12.80 11.30
N THR A 92 3.81 -14.06 11.24
CA THR A 92 3.05 -15.13 10.59
C THR A 92 1.82 -15.48 11.42
N LEU A 93 0.66 -15.54 10.78
CA LEU A 93 -0.59 -16.10 11.29
C LEU A 93 -1.44 -16.56 10.11
N ASN A 94 -2.50 -17.33 10.35
CA ASN A 94 -3.37 -17.84 9.29
C ASN A 94 -4.82 -17.35 9.36
N ASP A 95 -5.30 -16.90 10.52
CA ASP A 95 -6.67 -16.40 10.75
C ASP A 95 -6.68 -15.37 11.90
N SER A 96 -7.80 -14.65 12.08
CA SER A 96 -7.89 -13.60 13.10
C SER A 96 -7.78 -14.11 14.53
N THR A 97 -8.13 -15.37 14.81
CA THR A 97 -8.02 -15.95 16.16
C THR A 97 -6.57 -16.10 16.65
N GLN A 98 -5.60 -15.96 15.74
CA GLN A 98 -4.16 -16.05 16.01
C GLN A 98 -3.50 -14.67 16.18
N THR A 99 -4.26 -13.59 16.10
CA THR A 99 -3.79 -12.24 16.41
C THR A 99 -4.40 -11.72 17.71
N SER A 100 -3.89 -10.59 18.16
CA SER A 100 -4.31 -9.86 19.36
C SER A 100 -4.06 -8.37 19.13
N GLY A 101 -4.45 -7.89 17.95
CA GLY A 101 -4.13 -6.57 17.40
C GLY A 101 -2.82 -6.48 16.60
N CYS A 102 -2.12 -7.59 16.35
CA CYS A 102 -0.92 -7.62 15.50
C CYS A 102 -1.26 -7.70 14.00
N LEU A 103 -0.29 -7.38 13.14
CA LEU A 103 -0.43 -7.49 11.69
C LEU A 103 0.01 -8.88 11.20
N GLY A 104 -0.93 -9.64 10.65
CA GLY A 104 -0.67 -10.88 9.93
C GLY A 104 -0.26 -10.63 8.49
N VAL A 105 0.63 -11.48 7.95
CA VAL A 105 1.08 -11.43 6.55
C VAL A 105 0.95 -12.77 5.85
N GLY A 106 0.70 -12.78 4.54
CA GLY A 106 0.65 -13.98 3.71
C GLY A 106 0.57 -13.69 2.21
N SER A 107 0.79 -14.72 1.40
CA SER A 107 0.89 -14.58 -0.06
C SER A 107 -0.44 -14.79 -0.78
N ALA A 108 -1.47 -15.29 -0.08
CA ALA A 108 -2.84 -15.35 -0.57
C ALA A 108 -3.83 -15.13 0.58
N GLN A 109 -5.00 -14.62 0.24
CA GLN A 109 -6.04 -14.18 1.19
C GLN A 109 -7.43 -14.55 0.65
N GLN A 110 -8.31 -14.99 1.55
CA GLN A 110 -9.70 -15.30 1.28
C GLN A 110 -10.59 -14.06 1.48
N ASP A 111 -11.62 -13.97 0.66
CA ASP A 111 -12.75 -13.04 0.84
C ASP A 111 -13.43 -13.25 2.20
N LEU A 112 -13.60 -12.18 2.98
CA LEU A 112 -14.26 -12.22 4.31
C LEU A 112 -15.75 -12.56 4.24
N ASP A 113 -16.39 -12.45 3.07
CA ASP A 113 -17.80 -12.85 2.89
C ASP A 113 -17.96 -14.38 2.90
N LEU A 114 -16.87 -15.15 2.73
CA LEU A 114 -16.87 -16.61 2.82
C LEU A 114 -16.70 -17.13 4.25
N ASP A 115 -15.90 -16.43 5.06
CA ASP A 115 -15.69 -16.71 6.49
C ASP A 115 -15.28 -15.42 7.20
N ALA A 116 -16.04 -15.03 8.23
CA ALA A 116 -15.84 -13.79 8.98
C ALA A 116 -14.46 -13.71 9.66
N LYS A 117 -13.85 -14.86 10.01
CA LYS A 117 -12.51 -14.93 10.63
C LYS A 117 -11.39 -14.59 9.65
N GLY A 118 -11.69 -14.65 8.36
CA GLY A 118 -10.73 -14.57 7.29
C GLY A 118 -9.74 -15.72 7.26
N LEU A 119 -9.09 -15.88 6.11
CA LEU A 119 -8.01 -16.83 5.93
C LEU A 119 -6.89 -16.16 5.15
N ILE A 120 -5.68 -16.20 5.71
CA ILE A 120 -4.46 -15.82 5.04
C ILE A 120 -3.52 -17.03 5.00
N THR A 121 -2.94 -17.31 3.83
CA THR A 121 -2.13 -18.52 3.62
C THR A 121 -0.73 -18.17 3.14
N GLN A 122 0.17 -19.17 3.20
CA GLN A 122 1.59 -18.99 2.87
C GLN A 122 2.26 -17.87 3.71
N SER A 123 1.82 -17.74 4.97
CA SER A 123 2.26 -16.68 5.88
C SER A 123 3.76 -16.69 6.15
N ARG A 124 4.35 -17.89 6.25
CA ARG A 124 5.80 -18.05 6.40
C ARG A 124 6.58 -17.55 5.18
N ASP A 125 6.11 -17.85 3.98
CA ASP A 125 6.81 -17.44 2.75
C ASP A 125 6.73 -15.92 2.57
N ALA A 126 5.56 -15.32 2.82
CA ALA A 126 5.41 -13.88 2.82
C ALA A 126 6.34 -13.22 3.85
N TYR A 127 6.39 -13.75 5.08
CA TYR A 127 7.28 -13.24 6.12
C TYR A 127 8.76 -13.37 5.75
N MET A 128 9.18 -14.49 5.16
CA MET A 128 10.57 -14.67 4.73
C MET A 128 10.99 -13.74 3.58
N ARG A 129 10.04 -13.25 2.76
CA ARG A 129 10.30 -12.22 1.74
C ARG A 129 10.34 -10.81 2.32
N LEU A 130 9.37 -10.49 3.18
CA LEU A 130 9.21 -9.17 3.81
C LEU A 130 10.32 -8.87 4.83
N TYR A 131 10.54 -9.80 5.76
CA TYR A 131 11.34 -9.55 6.96
C TYR A 131 12.78 -9.13 6.68
N PRO A 132 13.55 -9.80 5.78
CA PRO A 132 14.92 -9.39 5.50
C PRO A 132 15.02 -7.96 4.98
N LYS A 133 14.12 -7.55 4.09
CA LYS A 133 14.10 -6.18 3.52
C LYS A 133 13.97 -5.13 4.62
N VAL A 134 12.99 -5.33 5.51
CA VAL A 134 12.71 -4.40 6.61
C VAL A 134 13.82 -4.43 7.66
N ARG A 135 14.26 -5.63 8.05
CA ARG A 135 15.35 -5.84 9.02
C ARG A 135 16.61 -5.13 8.54
N ASP A 136 17.01 -5.36 7.30
CA ASP A 136 18.27 -4.84 6.77
C ASP A 136 18.25 -3.31 6.65
N ALA A 137 17.11 -2.72 6.26
CA ALA A 137 16.93 -1.28 6.29
C ALA A 137 17.10 -0.71 7.71
N ILE A 138 16.47 -1.32 8.73
CA ILE A 138 16.62 -0.90 10.13
C ILE A 138 18.09 -1.02 10.59
N LEU A 139 18.76 -2.13 10.26
CA LEU A 139 20.15 -2.37 10.64
C LEU A 139 21.14 -1.43 9.93
N ALA A 140 20.80 -0.98 8.72
CA ALA A 140 21.55 0.04 8.00
C ALA A 140 21.37 1.46 8.59
N GLY A 141 20.46 1.63 9.55
CA GLY A 141 20.14 2.92 10.17
C GLY A 141 19.07 3.71 9.43
N ASP A 142 18.40 3.11 8.44
CA ASP A 142 17.29 3.76 7.77
C ASP A 142 16.10 3.91 8.73
N LYS A 143 15.43 5.07 8.66
CA LYS A 143 14.11 5.21 9.27
C LYS A 143 13.11 4.35 8.48
N VAL A 144 12.42 3.46 9.19
CA VAL A 144 11.36 2.63 8.62
C VAL A 144 10.03 2.99 9.27
N THR A 145 9.04 3.34 8.43
CA THR A 145 7.68 3.65 8.88
C THR A 145 6.66 2.74 8.21
N ILE A 146 5.50 2.58 8.85
CA ILE A 146 4.34 1.88 8.30
C ILE A 146 3.10 2.74 8.46
N LYS A 147 2.42 3.00 7.34
CA LYS A 147 1.18 3.77 7.32
C LYS A 147 -0.01 2.85 7.11
N TYR A 148 -1.05 3.03 7.92
CA TYR A 148 -2.34 2.35 7.79
C TYR A 148 -3.35 3.30 7.16
N SER A 149 -4.06 2.81 6.14
CA SER A 149 -5.10 3.55 5.46
C SER A 149 -6.17 2.60 4.90
N LYS A 150 -7.34 3.14 4.58
CA LYS A 150 -8.38 2.42 3.83
C LYS A 150 -8.21 2.63 2.34
N ILE A 151 -8.59 1.63 1.53
CA ILE A 151 -8.66 1.80 0.09
C ILE A 151 -9.63 2.94 -0.24
N ASN A 152 -9.18 3.91 -1.04
CA ASN A 152 -10.00 5.02 -1.50
C ASN A 152 -10.08 4.98 -3.02
N LEU A 153 -11.17 4.42 -3.54
CA LEU A 153 -11.46 4.35 -4.98
C LEU A 153 -12.30 5.55 -5.46
N ASN A 154 -12.77 6.40 -4.55
CA ASN A 154 -13.73 7.46 -4.86
C ASN A 154 -13.08 8.78 -5.32
N GLU A 155 -11.75 8.90 -5.24
CA GLU A 155 -11.08 10.19 -5.44
C GLU A 155 -10.59 10.48 -6.86
N ASN A 156 -10.68 9.55 -7.81
CA ASN A 156 -10.29 9.83 -9.18
C ASN A 156 -11.38 9.39 -10.15
N LYS A 157 -12.26 10.33 -10.54
CA LYS A 157 -12.72 10.31 -11.93
C LYS A 157 -11.45 10.38 -12.77
N ILE A 158 -11.03 9.26 -13.35
CA ILE A 158 -9.95 9.23 -14.33
C ILE A 158 -10.33 10.27 -15.38
N SER A 159 -9.63 11.40 -15.35
CA SER A 159 -9.80 12.43 -16.34
C SER A 159 -8.97 12.01 -17.54
N ASN A 160 -9.63 11.66 -18.64
CA ASN A 160 -8.95 11.55 -19.94
C ASN A 160 -8.53 12.93 -20.48
N LYS A 161 -8.64 14.01 -19.69
CA LYS A 161 -8.11 15.31 -20.10
C LYS A 161 -6.60 15.24 -20.09
N SER A 162 -6.02 15.55 -21.24
CA SER A 162 -4.59 15.74 -21.38
C SER A 162 -4.09 16.73 -20.30
N PRO A 163 -2.88 16.54 -19.74
CA PRO A 163 -2.26 17.53 -18.88
C PRO A 163 -2.28 18.90 -19.56
N GLN A 164 -2.47 20.00 -18.81
CA GLN A 164 -2.57 21.36 -19.37
C GLN A 164 -1.36 21.76 -20.25
N ASN A 165 -0.23 21.06 -20.10
CA ASN A 165 1.01 21.29 -20.84
C ASN A 165 1.15 20.42 -22.11
N MET A 166 0.15 19.60 -22.43
CA MET A 166 0.10 18.86 -23.69
C MET A 166 -0.85 19.55 -24.67
N VAL A 167 -0.34 19.80 -25.89
CA VAL A 167 -1.16 20.31 -27.00
C VAL A 167 -2.16 19.21 -27.38
N GLY A 168 -3.45 19.47 -27.19
CA GLY A 168 -4.51 18.53 -27.49
C GLY A 168 -4.78 18.43 -28.98
N ALA A 169 -5.46 17.36 -29.41
CA ALA A 169 -5.88 17.19 -30.80
C ALA A 169 -6.74 18.37 -31.30
N MET A 170 -7.53 18.98 -30.41
CA MET A 170 -8.36 20.15 -30.71
C MET A 170 -7.51 21.39 -31.03
N ASP A 171 -6.46 21.64 -30.23
CA ASP A 171 -5.55 22.78 -30.42
C ASP A 171 -4.77 22.65 -31.74
N ILE A 172 -4.39 21.41 -32.09
CA ILE A 172 -3.77 21.09 -33.39
C ILE A 172 -4.76 21.38 -34.52
N TYR A 173 -6.02 20.95 -34.38
CA TYR A 173 -7.06 21.11 -35.39
C TYR A 173 -7.42 22.59 -35.63
N GLU A 174 -7.48 23.39 -34.56
CA GLU A 174 -7.67 24.84 -34.65
C GLU A 174 -6.51 25.50 -35.40
N LYS A 175 -5.25 25.20 -35.04
CA LYS A 175 -4.08 25.76 -35.73
C LYS A 175 -4.02 25.36 -37.20
N ILE A 176 -4.34 24.10 -37.53
CA ILE A 176 -4.42 23.64 -38.93
C ILE A 176 -5.52 24.40 -39.69
N SER A 177 -6.69 24.61 -39.05
CA SER A 177 -7.79 25.36 -39.66
C SER A 177 -7.40 26.82 -39.92
N GLU A 178 -6.69 27.45 -38.97
CA GLU A 178 -6.17 28.81 -39.12
C GLU A 178 -5.13 28.91 -40.25
N ILE A 179 -4.20 27.95 -40.33
CA ILE A 179 -3.23 27.84 -41.44
C ILE A 179 -3.96 27.73 -42.78
N ASN A 180 -4.98 26.86 -42.88
CA ASN A 180 -5.76 26.69 -44.10
C ASN A 180 -6.51 27.97 -44.51
N GLY A 181 -7.05 28.72 -43.54
CA GLY A 181 -7.69 30.01 -43.80
C GLY A 181 -6.70 31.05 -44.33
N ASN A 182 -5.51 31.12 -43.74
CA ASN A 182 -4.45 32.02 -44.16
C ASN A 182 -3.93 31.69 -45.58
N LEU A 183 -3.78 30.39 -45.89
CA LEU A 183 -3.40 29.91 -47.24
C LEU A 183 -4.40 30.34 -48.31
N LYS A 184 -5.71 30.11 -48.10
CA LYS A 184 -6.76 30.55 -49.04
C LYS A 184 -6.74 32.06 -49.26
N THR A 185 -6.50 32.83 -48.20
CA THR A 185 -6.40 34.29 -48.28
C THR A 185 -5.18 34.72 -49.10
N LEU A 186 -4.08 33.97 -49.01
CA LEU A 186 -2.88 34.21 -49.80
C LEU A 186 -3.09 33.86 -51.28
N GLU A 187 -3.70 32.70 -51.56
CA GLU A 187 -4.06 32.25 -52.92
C GLU A 187 -4.97 33.27 -53.61
N ALA A 188 -6.03 33.74 -52.96
CA ALA A 188 -6.92 34.77 -53.51
C ALA A 188 -6.19 36.10 -53.81
N LYS A 189 -5.20 36.47 -52.98
CA LYS A 189 -4.36 37.66 -53.21
C LYS A 189 -3.36 37.47 -54.36
N LEU A 190 -2.95 36.24 -54.64
CA LEU A 190 -2.07 35.87 -55.74
C LEU A 190 -2.85 35.76 -57.05
N GLU A 191 -4.05 35.18 -57.06
CA GLU A 191 -4.93 35.12 -58.24
C GLU A 191 -5.35 36.52 -58.74
N GLY A 192 -5.46 37.50 -57.84
CA GLY A 192 -5.71 38.90 -58.18
C GLY A 192 -4.49 39.69 -58.67
N LYS A 193 -3.29 39.08 -58.68
CA LYS A 193 -2.05 39.71 -59.18
C LYS A 193 -1.53 38.90 -60.36
N ASN A 194 -1.58 39.45 -61.57
CA ASN A 194 -0.83 38.91 -62.71
C ASN A 194 0.65 38.86 -62.33
N ILE A 195 1.18 37.66 -62.07
CA ILE A 195 2.60 37.42 -61.92
C ILE A 195 3.12 37.11 -63.33
N ILE A 196 3.90 38.05 -63.89
CA ILE A 196 4.66 37.88 -65.14
C ILE A 196 5.80 36.90 -64.90
#